data_AF-A0A3S0DLJ7-F1
#
_entry.id   AF-A0A3S0DLJ7-F1
#
_cell.length_a   1.000
_cell.length_b   1.000
_cell.length_c   1.000
_cell.angle_alpha   90.00
_cell.angle_beta   90.00
_cell.angle_gamma   90.00
#
_symmetry.space_group_name_H-M   'P 1'
#
loop_
_entity.id
_entity.type
_entity.pdbx_description
1 polymer ?
#
loop_
_entity_poly.entity_id
_entity_poly.type
_entity_poly.pdbx_seq_one_letter_code
_entity_poly.pdbx_strand_id
1 'polypeptide(L)'
;MPAVTRPAHATGEYLVDYEEKVFEDVKAAPGEKALVTFHTVAFEGSVGLVNLLQATRLQRKGYETTILLYGPGVTLGVQRGFPTLGDEAFAGHQNYAKQLTRFL
;
A
#
# COMPACT_ATOMS: atom_id res chain seq x y z
N MET A 1 4.83 32.84 -15.93
CA MET A 1 4.12 32.18 -14.82
C MET A 1 3.79 33.24 -13.78
N PRO A 2 2.61 33.22 -13.14
CA PRO A 2 2.28 34.19 -12.09
C PRO A 2 3.26 34.10 -10.92
N ALA A 3 3.59 35.23 -10.30
CA ALA A 3 4.41 35.25 -9.10
C ALA A 3 3.64 34.63 -7.92
N VAL A 4 4.28 33.69 -7.20
CA VAL A 4 3.71 33.13 -5.96
C VAL A 4 3.90 34.17 -4.86
N THR A 5 2.81 34.80 -4.43
CA THR A 5 2.80 35.86 -3.40
C THR A 5 2.53 35.32 -1.99
N ARG A 6 2.15 34.05 -1.87
CA ARG A 6 1.91 33.39 -0.57
C ARG A 6 3.23 33.03 0.10
N PRO A 7 3.38 33.21 1.42
CA PRO A 7 4.56 32.73 2.16
C PRO A 7 4.77 31.22 2.00
N ALA A 8 6.02 30.79 2.11
CA ALA A 8 6.39 29.38 2.11
C ALA A 8 5.90 28.71 3.41
N HIS A 9 5.52 27.43 3.29
CA HIS A 9 5.13 26.62 4.45
C HIS A 9 6.32 26.37 5.38
N ALA A 10 6.10 26.52 6.68
CA ALA A 10 7.07 26.17 7.72
C ALA A 10 6.96 24.70 8.16
N THR A 11 8.05 24.17 8.71
CA THR A 11 8.05 22.84 9.34
C THR A 11 7.05 22.80 10.50
N GLY A 12 6.17 21.80 10.49
CA GLY A 12 5.12 21.64 11.51
C GLY A 12 3.78 22.28 11.14
N GLU A 13 3.68 22.98 10.01
CA GLU A 13 2.37 23.41 9.50
C GLU A 13 1.51 22.24 9.05
N TYR A 14 0.21 22.38 9.27
CA TYR A 14 -0.82 21.45 8.81
C TYR A 14 -1.48 22.05 7.57
N LEU A 15 -1.51 21.29 6.47
CA LEU A 15 -2.14 21.72 5.22
C LEU A 15 -3.64 21.40 5.17
N VAL A 16 -4.08 20.50 6.05
CA VAL A 16 -5.46 20.01 6.16
C VAL A 16 -5.79 19.80 7.64
N ASP A 17 -7.08 19.81 7.97
CA ASP A 17 -7.56 19.44 9.29
C ASP A 17 -7.40 17.91 9.50
N TYR A 18 -6.70 17.53 10.56
CA TYR A 18 -6.49 16.14 10.96
C TYR A 18 -7.33 15.73 12.17
N GLU A 19 -7.96 16.69 12.85
CA GLU A 19 -8.76 16.48 14.05
C GLU A 19 -10.20 16.08 13.68
N GLU A 20 -10.78 16.73 12.68
CA GLU A 20 -12.13 16.42 12.22
C GLU A 20 -12.14 15.38 11.09
N LYS A 21 -12.59 14.16 11.43
CA LYS A 21 -12.82 13.12 10.43
C LYS A 21 -14.16 13.34 9.71
N VAL A 22 -14.11 14.04 8.57
CA VAL A 22 -15.28 14.34 7.72
C VAL A 22 -15.85 13.15 6.94
N PHE A 23 -15.09 12.06 6.74
CA PHE A 23 -15.55 10.89 5.98
C PHE A 23 -15.85 9.69 6.89
N GLU A 24 -16.97 9.03 6.62
CA GLU A 24 -17.40 7.84 7.36
C GLU A 24 -16.36 6.70 7.29
N ASP A 25 -16.19 5.98 8.40
CA ASP A 25 -15.30 4.82 8.47
C ASP A 25 -15.97 3.52 8.00
N VAL A 26 -16.37 3.43 6.73
CA VAL A 26 -17.09 2.28 6.16
C VAL A 26 -16.45 0.93 6.54
N LYS A 27 -17.26 -0.02 7.02
CA LYS A 27 -16.88 -1.38 7.42
C LYS A 27 -17.62 -2.39 6.54
N ALA A 28 -17.06 -3.59 6.45
CA ALA A 28 -17.72 -4.69 5.78
C ALA A 28 -18.98 -5.14 6.52
N ALA A 29 -20.04 -5.46 5.78
CA ALA A 29 -21.17 -6.21 6.32
C ALA A 29 -20.80 -7.69 6.50
N PRO A 30 -21.53 -8.45 7.35
CA PRO A 30 -21.26 -9.88 7.55
C PRO A 30 -21.25 -10.65 6.22
N GLY A 31 -20.11 -11.27 5.90
CA GLY A 31 -19.95 -12.11 4.70
C GLY A 31 -19.48 -11.38 3.44
N GLU A 32 -19.24 -10.07 3.48
CA GLU A 32 -18.69 -9.36 2.32
C GLU A 32 -17.26 -9.79 2.00
N LYS A 33 -16.98 -9.86 0.69
CA LYS A 33 -15.70 -10.32 0.15
C LYS A 33 -15.05 -9.25 -0.70
N ALA A 34 -13.72 -9.26 -0.75
CA ALA A 34 -12.94 -8.37 -1.61
C ALA A 34 -11.88 -9.17 -2.38
N LEU A 35 -11.80 -8.94 -3.70
CA LEU A 35 -10.74 -9.48 -4.55
C LEU A 35 -9.86 -8.32 -5.03
N VAL A 36 -8.57 -8.37 -4.70
CA VAL A 36 -7.57 -7.42 -5.18
C VAL A 36 -6.70 -8.12 -6.22
N THR A 37 -6.71 -7.61 -7.46
CA THR A 37 -6.01 -8.21 -8.58
C THR A 37 -4.72 -7.44 -8.90
N PHE A 38 -3.64 -8.17 -9.21
CA PHE A 38 -2.31 -7.61 -9.43
C PHE A 38 -1.76 -8.10 -10.77
N HIS A 39 -1.57 -7.17 -11.72
CA HIS A 39 -0.94 -7.42 -13.02
C HIS A 39 0.39 -6.67 -13.23
N THR A 40 0.79 -5.82 -12.28
CA THR A 40 2.00 -4.99 -12.39
C THR A 40 3.26 -5.81 -12.21
N VAL A 41 4.37 -5.41 -12.85
CA VAL A 41 5.70 -5.95 -12.55
C VAL A 41 6.11 -5.51 -11.14
N ALA A 42 6.70 -6.42 -10.37
CA ALA A 42 7.23 -6.10 -9.05
C ALA A 42 8.35 -5.04 -9.16
N PHE A 43 8.37 -4.05 -8.26
CA PHE A 43 9.39 -2.98 -8.18
C PHE A 43 9.45 -1.97 -9.34
N GLU A 44 8.63 -2.12 -10.39
CA GLU A 44 8.56 -1.14 -11.49
C GLU A 44 7.82 0.14 -11.08
N GLY A 45 6.95 0.06 -10.07
CA GLY A 45 6.21 1.20 -9.56
C GLY A 45 5.52 0.94 -8.23
N SER A 46 4.89 2.00 -7.69
CA SER A 46 4.22 1.97 -6.39
C SER A 46 2.92 1.16 -6.38
N VAL A 47 2.33 0.86 -7.55
CA VAL A 47 1.02 0.20 -7.69
C VAL A 47 0.96 -1.11 -6.91
N GLY A 48 1.99 -1.97 -7.01
CA GLY A 48 2.01 -3.23 -6.28
C GLY A 48 2.04 -3.05 -4.76
N LEU A 49 2.74 -2.02 -4.28
CA LEU A 49 2.82 -1.73 -2.84
C LEU A 49 1.49 -1.15 -2.35
N VAL A 50 0.91 -0.21 -3.10
CA VAL A 50 -0.40 0.39 -2.79
C VAL A 50 -1.49 -0.69 -2.76
N ASN A 51 -1.51 -1.62 -3.71
CA ASN A 51 -2.50 -2.69 -3.71
C ASN A 51 -2.37 -3.60 -2.47
N LEU A 52 -1.15 -3.91 -2.00
CA LEU A 52 -0.96 -4.67 -0.76
C LEU A 52 -1.49 -3.89 0.46
N LEU A 53 -1.20 -2.58 0.54
CA LEU A 53 -1.71 -1.72 1.61
C LEU A 53 -3.25 -1.65 1.61
N GLN A 54 -3.86 -1.59 0.42
CA GLN A 54 -5.32 -1.60 0.30
C GLN A 54 -5.91 -2.96 0.66
N ALA A 55 -5.28 -4.08 0.27
CA ALA A 55 -5.72 -5.42 0.66
C ALA A 55 -5.70 -5.58 2.19
N THR A 56 -4.61 -5.17 2.86
CA THR A 56 -4.55 -5.18 4.34
C THR A 56 -5.60 -4.25 4.96
N ARG A 57 -5.88 -3.09 4.35
CA ARG A 57 -6.93 -2.19 4.83
C ARG A 57 -8.30 -2.85 4.75
N LEU A 58 -8.64 -3.48 3.62
CA LEU A 58 -9.92 -4.18 3.42
C LEU A 58 -10.11 -5.30 4.44
N GLN A 59 -9.07 -6.11 4.69
CA GLN A 59 -9.08 -7.12 5.74
C GLN A 59 -9.40 -6.52 7.13
N ARG A 60 -8.78 -5.39 7.48
CA ARG A 60 -9.08 -4.65 8.73
C ARG A 60 -10.45 -4.00 8.77
N LYS A 61 -11.08 -3.80 7.61
CA LYS A 61 -12.48 -3.33 7.51
C LYS A 61 -13.49 -4.46 7.69
N GLY A 62 -13.04 -5.73 7.71
CA GLY A 62 -13.87 -6.90 7.93
C GLY A 62 -14.20 -7.71 6.67
N TYR A 63 -13.66 -7.33 5.51
CA TYR A 63 -13.87 -8.08 4.27
C TYR A 63 -13.07 -9.40 4.29
N GLU A 64 -13.70 -10.49 3.84
CA GLU A 64 -12.98 -11.69 3.43
C GLU A 64 -12.17 -11.35 2.17
N THR A 65 -10.89 -11.04 2.36
CA THR A 65 -10.06 -10.42 1.31
C THR A 65 -9.13 -11.45 0.69
N THR A 66 -9.09 -11.50 -0.64
CA THR A 66 -8.22 -12.37 -1.43
C THR A 66 -7.37 -11.54 -2.38
N ILE A 67 -6.12 -11.96 -2.57
CA ILE A 67 -5.20 -11.40 -3.56
C ILE A 67 -5.06 -12.37 -4.72
N LEU A 68 -5.27 -11.90 -5.95
CA LEU A 68 -4.98 -12.63 -7.18
C LEU A 68 -3.77 -12.00 -7.88
N LEU A 69 -2.67 -12.74 -7.92
CA LEU A 69 -1.50 -12.41 -8.73
C LEU A 69 -1.66 -13.05 -10.11
N TYR A 70 -1.59 -12.27 -11.18
CA TYR A 70 -1.71 -12.77 -12.56
C TYR A 70 -0.84 -11.97 -13.53
N GLY A 71 -0.53 -12.55 -14.69
CA GLY A 71 0.41 -11.95 -15.64
C GLY A 71 1.76 -11.64 -14.99
N PRO A 72 2.36 -10.46 -15.20
CA PRO A 72 3.61 -10.06 -14.54
C PRO A 72 3.55 -9.99 -13.01
N GLY A 73 2.34 -9.83 -12.45
CA GLY A 73 2.11 -9.72 -11.00
C GLY A 73 2.48 -10.97 -10.22
N VAL A 74 2.59 -12.13 -10.87
CA VAL A 74 3.05 -13.38 -10.23
C VAL A 74 4.45 -13.24 -9.60
N THR A 75 5.27 -12.32 -10.12
CA THR A 75 6.63 -12.07 -9.62
C THR A 75 6.69 -11.36 -8.26
N LEU A 76 5.56 -10.86 -7.75
CA LEU A 76 5.45 -10.26 -6.41
C LEU A 76 5.51 -11.31 -5.29
N GLY A 77 5.09 -12.54 -5.56
CA GLY A 77 5.14 -13.64 -4.59
C GLY A 77 6.54 -14.25 -4.42
N VAL A 78 7.53 -13.78 -5.17
CA VAL A 78 8.90 -14.32 -5.13
C VAL A 78 9.68 -13.66 -4.00
N GLN A 79 10.26 -14.46 -3.10
CA GLN A 79 11.17 -13.98 -2.07
C GLN A 79 12.48 -13.49 -2.69
N ARG A 80 12.91 -12.28 -2.30
CA ARG A 80 14.12 -11.61 -2.80
C ARG A 80 15.05 -11.28 -1.64
N GLY A 81 16.29 -10.91 -1.92
CA GLY A 81 17.22 -10.42 -0.91
C GLY A 81 18.66 -10.37 -1.43
N PHE A 82 19.50 -9.57 -0.79
CA PHE A 82 20.93 -9.52 -1.04
C PHE A 82 21.67 -9.07 0.24
N PRO A 83 22.79 -9.73 0.63
CA PRO A 83 23.45 -10.83 -0.09
C PRO A 83 22.70 -12.16 -0.01
N THR A 84 21.81 -12.35 0.95
CA THR A 84 21.00 -13.58 1.06
C THR A 84 19.50 -13.29 0.93
N LEU A 85 18.70 -14.33 0.67
CA LEU A 85 17.24 -14.21 0.55
C LEU A 85 16.65 -13.69 1.87
N GLY A 86 15.83 -12.64 1.80
CA GLY A 86 15.27 -11.95 2.97
C GLY A 86 16.05 -10.70 3.40
N ASP A 87 17.30 -10.53 2.98
CA ASP A 87 18.09 -9.36 3.37
C ASP A 87 17.66 -8.09 2.63
N GLU A 88 17.72 -6.94 3.33
CA GLU A 88 17.56 -5.61 2.72
C GLU A 88 18.91 -5.10 2.22
N ALA A 89 19.06 -4.98 0.89
CA ALA A 89 20.22 -4.37 0.27
C ALA A 89 20.24 -2.83 0.45
N PHE A 90 19.05 -2.26 0.61
CA PHE A 90 18.79 -0.84 0.84
C PHE A 90 17.43 -0.68 1.54
N ALA A 91 17.18 0.49 2.12
CA ALA A 91 15.93 0.77 2.83
C ALA A 91 14.72 0.60 1.90
N GLY A 92 13.80 -0.29 2.30
CA GLY A 92 12.58 -0.58 1.55
C GLY A 92 12.70 -1.70 0.51
N HIS A 93 13.87 -2.34 0.37
CA HIS A 93 14.06 -3.49 -0.52
C HIS A 93 13.06 -4.62 -0.24
N GLN A 94 12.69 -4.84 1.04
CA GLN A 94 11.72 -5.88 1.44
C GLN A 94 10.30 -5.35 1.65
N ASN A 95 9.96 -4.15 1.16
CA ASN A 95 8.63 -3.56 1.40
C ASN A 95 7.49 -4.48 0.94
N TYR A 96 7.59 -5.09 -0.24
CA TYR A 96 6.55 -5.99 -0.75
C TYR A 96 6.44 -7.27 0.10
N ALA A 97 7.57 -7.91 0.40
CA ALA A 97 7.60 -9.11 1.23
C ALA A 97 7.02 -8.85 2.63
N LYS A 98 7.44 -7.75 3.28
CA LYS A 98 6.93 -7.32 4.59
C LYS A 98 5.42 -7.06 4.57
N GLN A 99 4.89 -6.41 3.52
CA GLN A 99 3.44 -6.18 3.43
C GLN A 99 2.67 -7.46 3.11
N LEU A 100 3.21 -8.34 2.26
CA LEU A 100 2.58 -9.62 1.96
C LEU A 100 2.51 -10.51 3.21
N THR A 101 3.60 -10.60 3.99
CA THR A 101 3.62 -11.29 5.29
C THR A 101 2.66 -10.67 6.30
N ARG A 102 2.41 -9.35 6.23
CA ARG A 102 1.44 -8.68 7.10
C ARG A 102 -0.01 -8.96 6.71
N PHE A 103 -0.25 -9.25 5.43
CA PHE A 103 -1.57 -9.54 4.91
C PHE A 103 -2.02 -10.97 5.18
N LEU A 104 -1.08 -11.92 5.03
CA LEU A 104 -1.27 -13.34 5.34
C LEU A 104 -1.40 -13.58 6.85
#